data_AF-A0A6P0M7R4-F1
#
_entry.id   AF-A0A6P0M7R4-F1
#
_cell.length_a   1.000
_cell.length_b   1.000
_cell.length_c   1.000
_cell.angle_alpha   90.00
_cell.angle_beta   90.00
_cell.angle_gamma   90.00
#
_symmetry.space_group_name_H-M   'P 1'
#
loop_
_entity.id
_entity.type
_entity.pdbx_description
1 polymer ?
#
loop_
_entity_poly.entity_id
_entity_poly.type
_entity_poly.pdbx_seq_one_letter_code
_entity_poly.pdbx_strand_id
1 'polypeptide(L)'
;MSQKPNYENLYSFLAGEFAEADLEGKSDEEVVLSCNNPELAKWHRTIIAEGRVALASPSFPWKDVGDYANRHFETEESARKWLTKMLDLLESGLDKVSGGE
;
A
#
# COMPACT_ATOMS: atom_id res chain seq x y z
N MET A 1 7.61 -8.78 -25.64
CA MET A 1 6.70 -7.70 -25.21
C MET A 1 6.92 -7.50 -23.73
N SER A 2 7.38 -6.34 -23.30
CA SER A 2 7.55 -6.05 -21.87
C SER A 2 6.17 -5.93 -21.25
N GLN A 3 5.69 -6.99 -20.60
CA GLN A 3 4.53 -6.90 -19.72
C GLN A 3 4.89 -5.85 -18.66
N LYS A 4 4.27 -4.67 -18.74
CA LYS A 4 4.34 -3.73 -17.64
C LYS A 4 3.74 -4.43 -16.43
N PRO A 5 4.41 -4.43 -15.27
CA PRO A 5 3.79 -4.94 -14.05
C PRO A 5 2.47 -4.20 -13.84
N ASN A 6 1.39 -4.97 -13.74
CA ASN A 6 0.07 -4.42 -13.42
C ASN A 6 -0.01 -4.35 -11.89
N TYR A 7 -0.17 -3.16 -11.34
CA TYR A 7 -0.27 -2.92 -9.90
C TYR A 7 -1.73 -2.76 -9.48
N GLU A 8 -2.62 -3.54 -10.08
CA GLU A 8 -4.07 -3.39 -9.93
C GLU A 8 -4.51 -3.55 -8.47
N ASN A 9 -3.97 -4.56 -7.76
CA ASN A 9 -4.33 -4.78 -6.35
C ASN A 9 -3.79 -3.66 -5.47
N LEU A 10 -2.55 -3.22 -5.72
CA LEU A 10 -1.97 -2.06 -5.04
C LEU A 10 -2.83 -0.81 -5.25
N TYR A 11 -3.19 -0.48 -6.48
CA TYR A 11 -3.99 0.72 -6.76
C TYR A 11 -5.41 0.62 -6.19
N SER A 12 -6.06 -0.54 -6.26
CA SER A 12 -7.35 -0.77 -5.61
C SER A 12 -7.27 -0.62 -4.09
N PHE A 13 -6.21 -1.12 -3.46
CA PHE A 13 -5.99 -0.95 -2.02
C PHE A 13 -5.76 0.51 -1.64
N LEU A 14 -4.93 1.24 -2.42
CA LEU A 14 -4.67 2.66 -2.18
C LEU A 14 -5.96 3.49 -2.27
N ALA A 15 -6.79 3.24 -3.28
CA ALA A 15 -8.06 3.94 -3.46
C ALA A 15 -9.16 3.51 -2.49
N GLY A 16 -9.18 2.26 -2.05
CA GLY A 16 -10.18 1.79 -1.09
C GLY A 16 -9.90 2.29 0.32
N GLU A 17 -8.65 2.21 0.76
CA GLU A 17 -8.31 2.41 2.18
C GLU A 17 -7.86 3.84 2.48
N PHE A 18 -7.10 4.47 1.58
CA PHE A 18 -6.47 5.77 1.87
C PHE A 18 -7.22 6.95 1.26
N ALA A 19 -8.01 6.75 0.20
CA ALA A 19 -8.70 7.85 -0.44
C ALA A 19 -9.64 8.61 0.51
N GLU A 20 -10.21 7.89 1.47
CA GLU A 20 -11.15 8.41 2.47
C GLU A 20 -10.51 8.68 3.84
N ALA A 21 -9.24 8.34 4.05
CA ALA A 21 -8.56 8.46 5.35
C ALA A 21 -8.57 9.89 5.91
N ASP A 22 -8.42 10.88 5.04
CA ASP A 22 -8.47 12.31 5.39
C ASP A 22 -9.87 12.73 5.87
N LEU A 23 -10.93 12.13 5.31
CA LEU A 23 -12.32 12.40 5.71
C LEU A 23 -12.66 11.80 7.07
N GLU A 24 -12.06 10.66 7.39
CA GLU A 24 -12.26 9.98 8.69
C GLU A 24 -11.39 10.56 9.82
N GLY A 25 -10.44 11.45 9.50
CA GLY A 25 -9.48 11.99 10.46
C GLY A 25 -8.52 10.95 11.03
N LYS A 26 -8.34 9.82 10.33
CA LYS A 26 -7.44 8.74 10.71
C LYS A 26 -6.06 8.96 10.12
N SER A 27 -5.03 8.53 10.83
CA SER A 27 -3.70 8.48 10.24
C SER A 27 -3.58 7.28 9.30
N ASP A 28 -2.77 7.39 8.25
CA ASP A 28 -2.49 6.30 7.30
C ASP A 28 -2.11 4.98 8.00
N GLU A 29 -1.37 5.11 9.11
CA GLU A 29 -0.92 3.97 9.91
C GLU A 29 -2.09 3.25 10.57
N GLU A 30 -3.09 3.99 11.05
CA GLU A 30 -4.30 3.42 11.64
C GLU A 30 -5.17 2.72 10.60
N VAL A 31 -5.26 3.30 9.41
CA VAL A 31 -5.95 2.69 8.26
C VAL A 31 -5.34 1.34 7.93
N VAL A 32 -4.01 1.29 7.75
CA VAL A 32 -3.30 0.03 7.45
C VAL A 32 -3.43 -1.00 8.57
N LEU A 33 -3.38 -0.56 9.82
CA LEU A 33 -3.56 -1.46 10.96
C LEU A 33 -4.98 -2.03 10.99
N SER A 34 -5.99 -1.21 10.64
CA SER A 34 -7.38 -1.62 10.52
C SER A 34 -7.63 -2.57 9.34
N CYS A 35 -6.79 -2.54 8.31
CA CYS A 35 -6.86 -3.46 7.17
C CYS A 35 -6.54 -4.90 7.55
N ASN A 36 -5.91 -5.18 8.70
CA ASN A 36 -5.45 -6.52 9.05
C ASN A 36 -6.59 -7.51 9.35
N ASN A 37 -7.19 -8.03 8.29
CA ASN A 37 -8.19 -9.08 8.32
C ASN A 37 -7.57 -10.41 7.82
N PRO A 38 -7.64 -11.50 8.60
CA PRO A 38 -7.13 -12.81 8.18
C PRO A 38 -7.73 -13.32 6.86
N GLU A 39 -9.00 -13.00 6.56
CA GLU A 39 -9.67 -13.41 5.32
C GLU A 39 -9.04 -12.75 4.09
N LEU A 40 -8.46 -11.57 4.26
CA LEU A 40 -7.80 -10.80 3.20
C LEU A 40 -6.28 -11.01 3.18
N ALA A 41 -5.72 -11.84 4.05
CA ALA A 41 -4.27 -12.03 4.18
C ALA A 41 -3.59 -12.41 2.85
N LYS A 42 -4.26 -13.22 2.01
CA LYS A 42 -3.74 -13.58 0.68
C LYS A 42 -3.70 -12.36 -0.25
N TRP A 43 -4.72 -11.50 -0.20
CA TRP A 43 -4.78 -10.29 -1.00
C TRP A 43 -3.75 -9.25 -0.55
N HIS A 44 -3.58 -9.05 0.76
CA HIS A 44 -2.53 -8.19 1.31
C HIS A 44 -1.12 -8.63 0.92
N ARG A 45 -0.84 -9.95 0.90
CA ARG A 45 0.44 -10.46 0.38
C ARG A 45 0.67 -10.09 -1.09
N THR A 46 -0.37 -10.11 -1.92
CA THR A 46 -0.29 -9.66 -3.32
C THR A 46 0.00 -8.15 -3.40
N ILE A 47 -0.70 -7.34 -2.61
CA ILE A 47 -0.47 -5.88 -2.53
C ILE A 47 0.98 -5.58 -2.12
N ILE A 48 1.50 -6.28 -1.10
CA ILE A 48 2.90 -6.15 -0.66
C ILE A 48 3.84 -6.50 -1.81
N ALA A 49 3.64 -7.64 -2.47
CA ALA A 49 4.48 -8.04 -3.59
C ALA A 49 4.48 -7.00 -4.73
N GLU A 50 3.30 -6.53 -5.15
CA GLU A 50 3.16 -5.49 -6.18
C GLU A 50 3.82 -4.18 -5.77
N GLY A 51 3.62 -3.75 -4.52
CA GLY A 51 4.24 -2.55 -3.97
C GLY A 51 5.77 -2.63 -3.89
N ARG A 52 6.33 -3.79 -3.52
CA ARG A 52 7.79 -4.00 -3.54
C ARG A 52 8.34 -3.98 -4.97
N VAL A 53 7.63 -4.54 -5.94
CA VAL A 53 8.01 -4.45 -7.37
C VAL A 53 7.98 -3.00 -7.85
N ALA A 54 6.95 -2.23 -7.48
CA ALA A 54 6.87 -0.82 -7.82
C ALA A 54 8.05 -0.03 -7.23
N LEU A 55 8.37 -0.23 -5.95
CA LEU A 55 9.47 0.43 -5.25
C LEU A 55 10.85 0.08 -5.81
N ALA A 56 11.03 -1.16 -6.28
CA ALA A 56 12.26 -1.61 -6.93
C ALA A 56 12.46 -1.04 -8.35
N SER A 57 11.40 -0.50 -8.96
CA SER A 57 11.48 0.10 -10.28
C SER A 57 12.28 1.42 -10.25
N PRO A 58 13.21 1.65 -11.19
CA PRO A 58 13.84 2.96 -11.36
C PRO A 58 12.84 4.02 -11.85
N SER A 59 11.75 3.59 -12.49
CA SER A 59 10.63 4.45 -12.89
C SER A 59 9.44 4.16 -11.99
N PHE A 60 9.54 4.56 -10.72
CA PHE A 60 8.47 4.36 -9.74
C PHE A 60 7.27 5.26 -10.11
N PRO A 61 6.05 4.70 -10.27
CA PRO A 61 4.86 5.48 -10.64
C PRO A 61 4.30 6.27 -9.44
N TRP A 62 5.09 7.18 -8.88
CA TRP A 62 4.76 7.91 -7.66
C TRP A 62 3.52 8.81 -7.80
N LYS A 63 3.25 9.30 -9.00
CA LYS A 63 2.06 10.11 -9.29
C LYS A 63 0.79 9.28 -9.19
N ASP A 64 0.77 8.10 -9.81
CA ASP A 64 -0.35 7.17 -9.69
C ASP A 64 -0.54 6.75 -8.23
N VAL A 65 0.53 6.41 -7.51
CA VAL A 65 0.43 6.08 -6.07
C VAL A 65 -0.22 7.20 -5.26
N GLY A 66 0.14 8.46 -5.53
CA GLY A 66 -0.50 9.62 -4.91
C GLY A 66 -1.95 9.80 -5.30
N ASP A 67 -2.27 9.68 -6.60
CA ASP A 67 -3.63 9.83 -7.12
C ASP A 67 -4.60 8.81 -6.51
N TYR A 68 -4.23 7.53 -6.55
CA TYR A 68 -5.06 6.46 -5.96
C TYR A 68 -5.15 6.59 -4.44
N ALA A 69 -4.08 7.00 -3.75
CA ALA A 69 -4.12 7.20 -2.30
C ALA A 69 -4.78 8.52 -1.87
N ASN A 70 -5.27 9.34 -2.80
CA ASN A 70 -5.71 10.72 -2.58
C ASN A 70 -4.70 11.55 -1.78
N ARG A 71 -3.40 11.36 -2.08
CA ARG A 71 -2.29 11.94 -1.34
C ARG A 71 -1.36 12.72 -2.26
N HIS A 72 -1.08 13.95 -1.87
CA HIS A 72 -0.10 14.77 -2.58
C HIS A 72 1.32 14.47 -2.09
N PHE A 73 2.21 14.11 -3.01
CA PHE A 73 3.64 13.97 -2.75
C PHE A 73 4.42 15.09 -3.45
N GLU A 74 5.37 15.71 -2.76
CA GLU A 74 6.23 16.73 -3.37
C GLU A 74 7.35 16.11 -4.22
N THR A 75 7.79 14.90 -3.87
CA THR A 75 8.88 14.19 -4.55
C THR A 75 8.62 12.69 -4.65
N GLU A 76 9.24 12.06 -5.64
CA GLU A 76 9.26 10.60 -5.79
C GLU A 76 9.81 9.92 -4.53
N GLU A 77 10.84 10.49 -3.90
CA GLU A 77 11.44 9.93 -2.69
C GLU A 77 10.45 9.92 -1.51
N SER A 78 9.68 11.00 -1.34
CA SER A 78 8.64 11.08 -0.31
C SER A 78 7.58 9.99 -0.52
N ALA A 79 7.14 9.79 -1.77
CA ALA A 79 6.19 8.74 -2.12
C ALA A 79 6.74 7.33 -1.88
N ARG A 80 8.02 7.08 -2.24
CA ARG A 80 8.70 5.81 -1.97
C ARG A 80 8.78 5.52 -0.47
N LYS A 81 9.19 6.50 0.33
CA LYS A 81 9.28 6.38 1.80
C LYS A 81 7.92 6.08 2.42
N TRP A 82 6.89 6.80 1.98
CA TRP A 82 5.53 6.60 2.44
C TRP A 82 5.01 5.19 2.10
N LEU A 83 5.09 4.79 0.84
CA LEU A 83 4.61 3.47 0.41
C LEU A 83 5.39 2.35 1.11
N THR A 84 6.71 2.50 1.27
CA THR A 84 7.54 1.54 2.02
C THR A 84 7.02 1.36 3.45
N LYS A 85 6.71 2.46 4.13
CA LYS A 85 6.18 2.43 5.50
C LYS A 85 4.81 1.73 5.56
N MET A 86 3.90 2.03 4.64
CA MET A 86 2.57 1.41 4.62
C MET A 86 2.65 -0.10 4.38
N LEU A 87 3.51 -0.55 3.45
CA LEU A 87 3.71 -1.98 3.20
C LEU A 87 4.35 -2.71 4.38
N ASP A 88 5.28 -2.08 5.09
CA ASP A 88 5.92 -2.64 6.29
C ASP A 88 4.91 -2.83 7.42
N LEU A 89 4.03 -1.84 7.63
CA LEU A 89 2.94 -1.94 8.61
C LEU A 89 1.93 -3.03 8.25
N LEU A 90 1.57 -3.14 6.97
CA LEU A 90 0.67 -4.18 6.48
C LEU A 90 1.29 -5.58 6.66
N GLU A 91 2.57 -5.73 6.32
CA GLU A 91 3.33 -6.97 6.48
C GLU A 91 3.45 -7.38 7.96
N SER A 92 3.78 -6.42 8.85
CA SER A 92 3.85 -6.66 10.30
C SER A 92 2.51 -7.06 10.89
N GLY A 93 1.41 -6.50 10.38
CA GLY A 93 0.06 -6.87 10.79
C GLY A 93 -0.31 -8.30 10.42
N LEU A 94 0.08 -8.76 9.22
CA LEU A 94 -0.15 -10.13 8.77
C LEU A 94 0.58 -11.19 9.61
N ASP A 95 1.81 -10.89 10.03
CA ASP A 95 2.60 -11.76 10.90
C ASP A 95 1.92 -11.94 12.26
N LYS A 96 1.44 -10.84 12.86
CA LYS A 96 0.71 -10.87 14.13
C LYS A 96 -0.60 -11.63 14.08
N VAL A 97 -1.34 -11.54 12.96
CA VAL A 97 -2.60 -12.28 12.76
C VAL A 97 -2.34 -13.78 12.53
N SER A 98 -1.18 -14.16 11.99
CA SER A 98 -0.82 -15.56 11.75
C SER A 98 -0.20 -16.25 12.97
N GLY A 99 0.36 -15.50 13.92
CA GLY A 99 1.05 -16.02 15.12
C GLY A 99 0.17 -16.14 16.37
N GLY A 100 -1.14 -15.92 16.26
CA GLY A 100 -2.10 -16.11 17.36
C GLY A 100 -2.68 -17.52 17.35
N GLU A 101 -1.89 -18.51 17.79
CA GLU A 101 -2.34 -19.86 18.17
C GLU A 101 -2.56 -19.97 19.68
#